data_AF-K2C7R2-F1
#
_entry.id   AF-K2C7R2-F1
#
_cell.length_a   1.000
_cell.length_b   1.000
_cell.length_c   1.000
_cell.angle_alpha   90.00
_cell.angle_beta   90.00
_cell.angle_gamma   90.00
#
_symmetry.space_group_name_H-M   'P 1'
#
loop_
_entity.id
_entity.type
_entity.pdbx_description
1 polymer ?
#
loop_
_entity_poly.entity_id
_entity_poly.type
_entity_poly.pdbx_seq_one_letter_code
_entity_poly.pdbx_strand_id
1 'polypeptide(L)' 'MGLPILSGPNLHNFTEIAKLLQSAGAAQIVTDATSIADAVVALCSAKELREKMGKCAQETIEANRGALKKHLECIERCLM' A
#
# COMPACT_ATOMS: atom_id res chain seq x y z
N MET A 1 11.28 -3.40 -2.24
CA MET A 1 11.10 -1.93 -2.35
C MET A 1 10.20 -1.51 -1.20
N GLY A 2 10.59 -0.49 -0.43
CA GLY A 2 9.84 0.06 0.72
C GLY A 2 9.80 1.58 0.57
N LEU A 3 9.00 2.05 -0.38
CA LEU A 3 8.84 3.47 -0.70
C LEU A 3 7.42 3.92 -0.34
N PRO A 4 7.23 5.21 -0.03
CA PRO A 4 5.89 5.78 0.13
C PRO A 4 5.04 5.56 -1.13
N ILE A 5 3.73 5.34 -0.94
CA ILE A 5 2.79 5.13 -2.03
C ILE A 5 1.85 6.34 -2.15
N LEU A 6 1.79 6.94 -3.33
CA LEU A 6 0.75 7.90 -3.70
C LEU A 6 -0.16 7.24 -4.74
N SER A 7 -1.47 7.33 -4.55
CA SER A 7 -2.46 6.78 -5.50
C SER A 7 -3.57 7.79 -5.75
N GLY A 8 -4.13 7.75 -6.97
CA GLY A 8 -5.38 8.42 -7.27
C GLY A 8 -6.59 7.78 -6.57
N PRO A 9 -7.78 8.40 -6.64
CA PRO A 9 -8.98 7.96 -5.94
C PRO A 9 -9.63 6.70 -6.54
N ASN A 10 -9.29 6.35 -7.78
CA ASN A 10 -9.93 5.26 -8.52
C ASN A 10 -9.35 3.90 -8.13
N LEU A 11 -9.78 3.36 -6.99
CA LEU A 11 -9.23 2.16 -6.36
C LEU A 11 -10.10 0.90 -6.50
N HIS A 12 -11.17 0.92 -7.30
CA HIS A 12 -12.19 -0.14 -7.32
C HIS A 12 -11.62 -1.57 -7.39
N ASN A 13 -10.63 -1.82 -8.26
CA ASN A 13 -9.98 -3.12 -8.42
C ASN A 13 -9.04 -3.51 -7.27
N PHE A 14 -8.65 -2.55 -6.44
CA PHE A 14 -7.61 -2.69 -5.41
C PHE A 14 -8.10 -2.20 -4.04
N THR A 15 -9.41 -2.13 -3.84
CA THR A 15 -10.05 -1.51 -2.67
C THR A 15 -9.49 -2.06 -1.36
N GLU A 16 -9.36 -3.38 -1.25
CA GLU A 16 -8.92 -4.04 -0.01
C GLU A 16 -7.44 -3.77 0.29
N ILE A 17 -6.54 -3.95 -0.69
CA ILE A 17 -5.13 -3.66 -0.46
C ILE A 17 -4.87 -2.16 -0.25
N ALA A 18 -5.64 -1.29 -0.91
CA ALA A 18 -5.52 0.15 -0.73
C ALA A 18 -5.97 0.62 0.66
N LYS A 19 -7.01 0.00 1.24
CA LYS A 19 -7.39 0.22 2.64
C LYS A 19 -6.28 -0.22 3.59
N LEU A 20 -5.75 -1.44 3.40
CA LEU A 20 -4.67 -1.96 4.23
C LEU A 20 -3.44 -1.03 4.22
N LEU A 21 -3.02 -0.58 3.03
CA LEU A 21 -1.89 0.33 2.88
C LEU A 21 -2.18 1.72 3.48
N GLN A 22 -3.38 2.27 3.32
CA GLN A 22 -3.75 3.54 3.96
C GLN A 22 -3.78 3.44 5.49
N SER A 23 -4.43 2.41 6.03
CA SER A 23 -4.52 2.19 7.48
C SER A 23 -3.16 1.94 8.12
N ALA A 24 -2.22 1.32 7.38
CA ALA A 24 -0.85 1.15 7.83
C ALA A 24 -0.01 2.43 7.72
N GLY A 25 -0.53 3.52 7.13
CA GLY A 25 0.24 4.74 6.85
C GLY A 25 1.26 4.58 5.72
N ALA A 26 1.10 3.55 4.88
CA ALA A 26 1.95 3.27 3.74
C ALA A 26 1.54 4.03 2.47
N ALA A 27 0.26 4.34 2.34
CA ALA A 27 -0.32 4.99 1.16
C ALA A 27 -1.12 6.25 1.49
N GLN A 28 -1.02 7.25 0.61
CA GLN A 28 -1.85 8.44 0.62
C GLN A 28 -2.65 8.54 -0.68
N ILE A 29 -3.92 8.94 -0.57
CA ILE A 29 -4.77 9.22 -1.72
C ILE A 29 -4.69 10.70 -2.06
N VAL A 30 -4.42 10.99 -3.33
CA VAL A 30 -4.31 12.33 -3.90
C VAL A 30 -5.35 12.49 -5.00
N THR A 31 -6.01 13.65 -5.07
CA THR A 31 -7.22 13.84 -5.88
C THR A 31 -7.03 14.81 -7.05
N ASP A 32 -5.96 15.58 -7.04
CA ASP A 32 -5.70 16.64 -8.01
C ASP A 32 -4.20 16.96 -8.11
N ALA A 33 -3.83 17.82 -9.06
CA ALA A 33 -2.44 18.19 -9.30
C ALA A 33 -1.77 18.87 -8.09
N THR A 34 -2.52 19.68 -7.34
CA THR A 34 -2.02 20.39 -6.16
C THR A 34 -1.66 19.41 -5.05
N SER A 35 -2.58 18.50 -4.71
CA SER A 35 -2.36 17.46 -3.69
C SER A 35 -1.24 16.49 -4.07
N ILE A 36 -1.05 16.20 -5.36
CA ILE A 36 0.12 15.46 -5.84
C ILE A 36 1.41 16.25 -5.56
N ALA A 37 1.48 17.51 -5.96
CA ALA A 37 2.66 18.34 -5.79
C ALA A 37 3.03 18.49 -4.31
N ASP A 38 2.05 18.80 -3.46
CA ASP A 38 2.24 18.96 -2.01
C ASP A 38 2.77 17.67 -1.38
N ALA A 39 2.18 16.51 -1.73
CA ALA A 39 2.62 15.22 -1.21
C ALA A 39 4.05 14.88 -1.66
N VAL A 40 4.39 15.12 -2.92
CA VAL A 40 5.75 14.89 -3.44
C VAL A 40 6.76 15.80 -2.74
N VAL A 41 6.46 17.09 -2.61
CA VAL A 41 7.34 18.05 -1.91
C VAL A 41 7.55 17.64 -0.46
N ALA A 42 6.47 17.26 0.25
CA ALA A 42 6.56 16.79 1.64
C ALA A 42 7.44 15.54 1.76
N LEU A 43 7.22 14.54 0.89
CA LEU A 43 7.98 13.29 0.88
C LEU A 43 9.45 13.48 0.49
N CYS A 44 9.76 14.42 -0.39
CA CYS A 44 11.13 14.76 -0.76
C CYS A 44 11.84 15.51 0.37
N SER A 45 11.14 16.43 1.04
CA SER A 45 11.70 17.34 2.04
C SER A 45 11.82 16.72 3.43
N ALA A 46 11.02 15.71 3.77
CA ALA A 46 11.02 15.05 5.08
C ALA A 46 11.50 13.60 4.96
N LYS A 47 12.76 13.35 5.33
CA LYS A 47 13.37 12.01 5.28
C LYS A 47 12.64 11.02 6.19
N GLU A 48 12.31 11.44 7.40
CA GLU A 48 11.67 10.61 8.42
C GLU A 48 10.28 10.16 7.97
N LEU A 49 9.52 11.05 7.36
CA LEU A 49 8.20 10.73 6.79
C LEU A 49 8.33 9.68 5.68
N ARG A 50 9.26 9.90 4.74
CA ARG A 50 9.50 8.99 3.62
C ARG A 50 9.93 7.60 4.10
N GLU A 51 10.83 7.52 5.08
CA GLU A 51 11.30 6.26 5.64
C GLU A 51 10.18 5.54 6.40
N LYS A 52 9.39 6.27 7.19
CA LYS A 52 8.25 5.70 7.91
C LYS A 52 7.23 5.11 6.94
N MET A 53 6.76 5.88 5.97
CA MET A 53 5.77 5.40 4.99
C MET A 53 6.30 4.22 4.17
N GLY A 54 7.58 4.30 3.76
CA GLY A 54 8.24 3.21 3.04
C GLY A 54 8.35 1.92 3.84
N LYS A 55 8.67 2.02 5.14
CA LYS A 55 8.70 0.88 6.05
C LYS A 55 7.31 0.27 6.21
N CYS A 56 6.28 1.08 6.44
CA CYS A 56 4.90 0.61 6.54
C CYS A 56 4.45 -0.10 5.25
N ALA A 57 4.84 0.41 4.07
CA ALA A 57 4.54 -0.23 2.79
C ALA A 57 5.17 -1.61 2.69
N GLN A 58 6.46 -1.71 3.04
CA GLN A 58 7.17 -2.98 3.03
C GLN A 58 6.53 -3.99 4.01
N GLU A 59 6.28 -3.58 5.25
CA GLU A 59 5.65 -4.44 6.27
C GLU A 59 4.27 -4.93 5.83
N THR A 60 3.46 -4.07 5.23
CA THR A 60 2.13 -4.45 4.72
C THR A 60 2.23 -5.48 3.60
N ILE A 61 3.18 -5.32 2.67
CA ILE A 61 3.40 -6.28 1.58
C ILE A 61 3.91 -7.62 2.12
N GLU A 62 4.87 -7.60 3.04
CA GLU A 62 5.41 -8.82 3.64
C GLU A 62 4.34 -9.58 4.45
N ALA A 63 3.48 -8.88 5.20
CA ALA A 63 2.38 -9.51 5.93
C ALA A 63 1.35 -10.19 5.01
N ASN A 64 1.16 -9.65 3.80
CA ASN A 64 0.27 -10.21 2.77
C ASN A 64 0.97 -11.21 1.83
N ARG A 65 2.28 -11.42 1.98
CA ARG A 65 3.03 -12.37 1.15
C ARG A 65 2.53 -13.79 1.38
N GLY A 66 2.44 -14.55 0.30
CA GLY A 66 1.99 -15.95 0.34
C GLY A 66 0.47 -16.12 0.42
N ALA A 67 -0.33 -15.05 0.32
CA ALA A 67 -1.79 -15.13 0.25
C ALA A 67 -2.26 -16.08 -0.87
N LEU A 68 -1.68 -16.00 -2.07
CA LEU A 68 -2.00 -16.92 -3.18
C LEU A 68 -1.81 -18.39 -2.78
N LYS A 69 -0.66 -18.72 -2.16
CA LYS A 69 -0.38 -20.08 -1.72
C LYS A 69 -1.41 -20.56 -0.69
N LYS A 70 -1.72 -19.72 0.30
CA LYS A 70 -2.73 -20.01 1.33
C LYS A 70 -4.11 -20.25 0.70
N HIS A 71 -4.48 -19.47 -0.31
CA HIS A 71 -5.75 -19.64 -1.02
C HIS A 71 -5.79 -20.96 -1.80
N LEU A 72 -4.71 -21.32 -2.50
CA LEU A 72 -4.60 -22.60 -3.21
C LEU A 72 -4.67 -23.79 -2.23
N GLU A 73 -3.95 -23.74 -1.12
CA GLU A 73 -4.00 -24.76 -0.06
C GLU A 73 -5.41 -24.89 0.56
N CYS A 74 -6.19 -23.81 0.63
CA CYS A 74 -7.61 -23.89 1.04
C CYS A 74 -8.47 -24.57 -0.02
N ILE A 75 -8.29 -24.23 -1.30
CA ILE A 75 -9.06 -24.83 -2.40
C ILE A 75 -8.77 -26.33 -2.48
N GLU A 76 -7.49 -26.73 -2.42
CA GLU A 76 -7.07 -28.15 -2.44
C GLU A 76 -7.72 -28.96 -1.32
N ARG A 77 -7.83 -28.40 -0.11
CA ARG A 77 -8.50 -29.05 1.03
C ARG A 77 -10.01 -29.23 0.85
N CYS A 78 -10.65 -28.42 0.00
CA CYS A 78 -12.07 -28.57 -0.32
C CYS A 78 -12.33 -29.54 -1.48
N LEU A 79 -11.29 -29.92 -2.22
CA LEU A 79 -11.37 -30.84 -3.37
C LEU A 79 -10.98 -32.29 -3.01
N MET A 80 -10.31 -32.49 -1.87
CA MET A 80 -10.02 -33.80 -1.26
C MET A 80 -11.11 -34.19 -0.26
#